data_AF-A0A095CAE1-F1
#
_entry.id   AF-A0A095CAE1-F1
#
_cell.length_a   1.000
_cell.length_b   1.000
_cell.length_c   1.000
_cell.angle_alpha   90.00
_cell.angle_beta   90.00
_cell.angle_gamma   90.00
#
_symmetry.space_group_name_H-M   'P 1'
#
loop_
_entity.id
_entity.type
_entity.pdbx_description
1 polymer ?
#
loop_
_entity_poly.entity_id
_entity_poly.type
_entity_poly.pdbx_seq_one_letter_code
_entity_poly.pdbx_strand_id
1 'polypeptide(L)'
;YGKRYVYLNVGLRKPIHWIFFVADVSMLIIGMDLLQHHNLIIDTPKRRLVDGNTKLSVCVTSFSGCGLSPVAIKYTIDRLYQPPLDKYPGIQQTQSKLPCVTSNVTHHITT
;
A
#
# COMPACT_ATOMS: atom_id res chain seq x y z
N TYR A 1 -12.78 1.15 -18.76
CA TYR A 1 -11.75 1.67 -17.82
C TYR A 1 -10.78 2.58 -18.56
N GLY A 2 -10.20 3.59 -17.91
CA GLY A 2 -9.35 4.59 -18.57
C GLY A 2 -8.84 5.69 -17.62
N LYS A 3 -8.03 6.62 -18.14
CA LYS A 3 -7.48 7.74 -17.36
C LYS A 3 -8.50 8.88 -17.23
N ARG A 4 -8.62 9.48 -16.05
CA ARG A 4 -9.42 10.69 -15.81
C ARG A 4 -8.66 11.69 -14.96
N TYR A 5 -8.76 12.96 -15.34
CA TYR A 5 -8.25 14.06 -14.55
C TYR A 5 -9.24 14.34 -13.40
N VAL A 6 -8.74 14.35 -12.16
CA VAL A 6 -9.56 14.52 -10.96
C VAL A 6 -8.94 15.57 -10.05
N TYR A 7 -9.83 16.33 -9.42
CA TYR A 7 -9.51 17.25 -8.33
C TYR A 7 -9.77 16.53 -7.01
N LEU A 8 -8.70 16.15 -6.32
CA LEU A 8 -8.77 15.41 -5.07
C LEU A 8 -8.53 16.37 -3.89
N ASN A 9 -9.57 16.63 -3.12
CA ASN A 9 -9.42 17.34 -1.85
C ASN A 9 -9.14 16.32 -0.73
N VAL A 10 -7.92 16.36 -0.18
CA VAL A 10 -7.49 15.50 0.92
C VAL A 10 -7.57 16.20 2.29
N GLY A 11 -8.22 17.37 2.39
CA GLY A 11 -8.30 18.15 3.63
C GLY A 11 -7.07 19.01 3.92
N LEU A 12 -6.18 19.18 2.94
CA LEU A 12 -5.11 20.17 2.96
C LEU A 12 -5.59 21.49 2.30
N ARG A 13 -4.81 22.56 2.42
CA ARG A 13 -5.21 23.89 1.89
C ARG A 13 -5.36 23.95 0.37
N LYS A 14 -4.73 23.03 -0.37
CA LYS A 14 -4.78 22.99 -1.83
C LYS A 14 -5.30 21.64 -2.30
N PRO A 15 -6.26 21.61 -3.25
CA PRO A 15 -6.66 20.37 -3.89
C PRO A 15 -5.49 19.82 -4.71
N ILE A 16 -5.42 18.49 -4.79
CA ILE A 16 -4.46 17.76 -5.60
C ILE A 16 -5.04 17.59 -6.99
N HIS A 17 -4.24 17.91 -7.99
CA HIS A 17 -4.56 17.67 -9.39
C HIS A 17 -3.80 16.44 -9.87
N TRP A 18 -4.52 15.42 -10.31
CA TRP A 18 -3.89 14.17 -10.77
C TRP A 18 -4.72 13.43 -11.80
N ILE A 19 -4.04 12.64 -12.63
CA ILE A 19 -4.67 11.73 -13.58
C ILE A 19 -4.78 10.35 -12.93
N PHE A 20 -6.00 9.97 -12.55
CA PHE A 20 -6.27 8.65 -11.99
C PHE A 20 -6.69 7.65 -13.06
N PHE A 21 -6.43 6.37 -12.80
CA PHE A 21 -7.03 5.28 -13.56
C PHE A 21 -8.38 4.92 -12.95
N VAL A 22 -9.41 4.90 -13.80
CA VAL A 22 -10.74 4.40 -13.46
C VAL A 22 -10.71 2.89 -13.61
N ALA A 23 -10.85 2.18 -12.51
CA ALA A 23 -10.97 0.73 -12.41
C ALA A 23 -12.21 0.37 -11.60
N ASP A 24 -12.73 -0.85 -11.76
CA ASP A 24 -13.78 -1.39 -10.92
C ASP A 24 -13.16 -1.91 -9.61
N VAL A 25 -13.03 -1.00 -8.66
CA VAL A 25 -12.48 -1.24 -7.32
C VAL A 25 -13.45 -0.71 -6.29
N SER A 26 -13.64 -1.46 -5.20
CA SER A 26 -14.52 -1.08 -4.10
C SER A 26 -14.00 0.12 -3.30
N MET A 27 -12.70 0.41 -3.37
CA MET A 27 -12.03 1.48 -2.63
C MET A 27 -11.04 2.23 -3.51
N LEU A 28 -10.97 3.55 -3.32
CA LEU A 28 -9.97 4.40 -3.97
C LEU A 28 -8.57 4.08 -3.43
N ILE A 29 -7.60 3.94 -4.33
CA ILE A 29 -6.20 3.71 -3.99
C ILE A 29 -5.38 4.95 -4.38
N ILE A 30 -4.62 5.48 -3.42
CA ILE A 30 -3.65 6.57 -3.67
C ILE A 30 -2.27 5.94 -3.80
N GLY A 31 -1.63 6.14 -4.95
CA GLY A 31 -0.29 5.65 -5.23
C GLY A 31 0.82 6.50 -4.61
N MET A 32 1.99 5.90 -4.46
CA MET A 32 3.19 6.59 -3.96
C MET A 32 3.71 7.64 -4.94
N ASP A 33 3.45 7.47 -6.24
CA ASP A 33 3.77 8.40 -7.31
C ASP A 33 3.11 9.77 -7.09
N LEU A 34 1.81 9.78 -6.77
CA LEU A 34 1.07 11.00 -6.44
C LEU A 34 1.63 11.65 -5.17
N LEU A 35 1.91 10.85 -4.14
CA LEU A 35 2.44 11.34 -2.87
C LEU A 35 3.81 12.01 -3.06
N GLN A 36 4.71 11.37 -3.81
CA GLN A 36 6.03 11.93 -4.11
C GLN A 36 5.94 13.21 -4.94
N HIS A 37 5.09 13.22 -5.97
CA HIS A 37 4.93 14.39 -6.84
C HIS A 37 4.45 15.63 -6.07
N HIS A 38 3.53 15.46 -5.11
CA HIS A 38 2.98 16.55 -4.31
C HIS A 38 3.69 16.75 -2.96
N ASN A 39 4.85 16.11 -2.75
CA ASN A 39 5.62 16.14 -1.49
C ASN A 39 4.75 15.82 -0.26
N LEU A 40 3.89 14.81 -0.36
CA LEU A 40 3.01 14.36 0.71
C LEU A 40 3.66 13.21 1.48
N ILE A 41 3.69 13.35 2.80
CA ILE A 41 4.35 12.42 3.72
C ILE A 41 3.28 11.74 4.57
N ILE A 42 3.28 10.41 4.58
CA ILE A 42 2.42 9.64 5.48
C ILE A 42 3.15 9.49 6.82
N ASP A 43 2.60 10.08 7.87
CA ASP A 43 3.04 9.90 9.25
C ASP A 43 2.12 8.87 9.91
N THR A 44 2.52 7.60 9.85
CA THR A 44 1.73 6.49 10.37
C THR A 44 1.62 6.49 11.90
N PRO A 45 2.66 6.82 12.71
CA PRO A 45 2.52 6.87 14.16
C PRO A 45 1.45 7.86 14.62
N LYS A 46 1.35 9.02 13.95
CA LYS A 46 0.37 10.07 14.30
C LYS A 46 -0.86 10.04 13.41
N ARG A 47 -1.02 9.00 12.58
CA ARG A 47 -2.14 8.80 11.66
C ARG A 47 -2.50 10.07 10.89
N ARG A 48 -1.51 10.67 10.23
CA ARG A 48 -1.72 11.94 9.52
C ARG A 48 -1.02 11.98 8.18
N LEU A 49 -1.61 12.71 7.25
CA LEU A 49 -1.00 13.07 5.99
C LEU A 49 -0.41 14.48 6.15
N VAL A 50 0.87 14.62 5.88
CA VAL A 50 1.62 15.88 6.06
C VAL A 50 2.04 16.41 4.69
N ASP A 51 1.78 17.68 4.44
CA ASP A 51 2.36 18.42 3.32
C ASP A 51 3.82 18.78 3.65
N GLY A 52 4.75 18.24 2.88
CA GLY A 52 6.18 18.46 3.08
C GLY A 52 6.62 19.90 2.82
N ASN A 53 5.86 20.66 2.02
CA ASN A 53 6.15 22.06 1.68
C ASN A 53 5.60 23.02 2.74
N THR A 54 4.34 22.84 3.15
CA THR A 54 3.68 23.77 4.08
C THR A 54 3.72 23.31 5.55
N LYS A 55 4.13 22.07 5.81
CA LYS A 55 4.09 21.39 7.11
C LYS A 55 2.69 21.28 7.72
N LEU A 56 1.66 21.59 6.95
CA LEU A 56 0.28 21.35 7.35
C LEU A 56 -0.01 19.86 7.35
N SER A 57 -0.85 19.42 8.27
CA SER A 57 -1.21 18.02 8.38
C SER A 57 -2.69 17.85 8.60
N VAL A 58 -3.24 16.79 8.02
CA VAL A 58 -4.61 16.35 8.23
C VAL A 58 -4.61 15.00 8.93
N CYS A 59 -5.43 14.85 9.96
CA CYS A 59 -5.60 13.57 10.65
C CYS A 59 -6.38 12.61 9.73
N VAL A 60 -5.88 11.38 9.61
CA VAL A 60 -6.50 10.33 8.82
C VAL A 60 -7.29 9.44 9.78
N THR A 61 -8.60 9.38 9.56
CA THR A 61 -9.48 8.45 10.28
C THR A 61 -9.47 7.10 9.59
N SER A 62 -9.26 6.03 10.36
CA SER A 62 -9.45 4.67 9.87
C SER A 62 -10.92 4.43 9.53
N PHE A 63 -11.20 4.01 8.30
CA PHE A 63 -12.53 3.60 7.86
C PHE A 63 -12.70 2.10 8.12
N SER A 64 -13.69 1.72 8.92
CA SER A 64 -13.95 0.32 9.31
C SER A 64 -14.79 -0.47 8.30
N GLY A 65 -15.26 0.16 7.21
CA GLY A 65 -16.22 -0.47 6.30
C GLY A 65 -15.64 -1.53 5.36
N CYS A 66 -14.32 -1.62 5.17
CA CYS A 66 -13.71 -2.74 4.47
C CYS A 66 -12.39 -3.14 5.13
N GLY A 67 -12.27 -4.42 5.50
CA GLY A 67 -11.05 -4.99 6.04
C GLY A 67 -9.99 -5.12 4.94
N LEU A 68 -9.21 -4.08 4.71
CA LEU A 68 -8.00 -4.15 3.88
C LEU A 68 -6.91 -4.87 4.68
N SER A 69 -6.82 -6.18 4.51
CA SER A 69 -5.72 -6.96 5.06
C SER A 69 -4.76 -7.35 3.93
N PRO A 70 -3.48 -6.97 3.99
CA PRO A 70 -2.48 -7.44 3.03
C PRO A 70 -2.28 -8.97 3.08
N VAL A 71 -2.74 -9.63 4.15
CA VAL A 71 -2.64 -11.08 4.35
C VAL A 71 -4.01 -11.78 4.18
N ALA A 72 -5.11 -11.11 4.50
CA ALA A 72 -6.46 -11.68 4.36
C ALA A 72 -7.08 -11.34 3.00
N ILE A 73 -6.37 -11.70 1.93
CA ILE A 73 -6.96 -11.85 0.60
C ILE A 73 -7.98 -13.01 0.58
N LYS A 74 -8.11 -13.78 1.67
CA LYS A 74 -9.10 -14.87 1.79
C LYS A 74 -10.55 -14.45 1.57
N TYR A 75 -10.92 -13.19 1.85
CA TYR A 75 -12.31 -12.72 1.75
C TYR A 75 -12.63 -11.93 0.47
N THR A 76 -11.62 -11.62 -0.35
CA THR A 76 -11.78 -10.82 -1.57
C THR A 76 -11.35 -11.57 -2.83
N ILE A 77 -10.67 -12.71 -2.69
CA ILE A 77 -10.46 -13.60 -3.81
C ILE A 77 -11.79 -14.27 -4.16
N ASP A 78 -12.21 -14.07 -5.41
CA ASP A 78 -13.23 -14.89 -6.05
C ASP A 78 -13.00 -16.35 -5.70
N ARG A 79 -14.07 -17.06 -5.31
CA ARG A 79 -14.03 -18.49 -4.94
C ARG A 79 -13.29 -19.33 -5.99
N LEU A 80 -13.22 -18.87 -7.24
CA LEU A 80 -12.42 -19.44 -8.32
C LEU A 80 -10.92 -19.57 -8.01
N TYR A 81 -10.30 -18.67 -7.25
CA TYR A 81 -8.85 -18.73 -6.96
C TYR A 81 -8.50 -19.33 -5.60
N GLN A 82 -9.48 -19.65 -4.75
CA GLN A 82 -9.21 -20.37 -3.49
C GLN A 82 -8.57 -21.76 -3.73
N PRO A 83 -9.11 -22.64 -4.60
CA PRO A 83 -8.55 -23.98 -4.76
C PRO A 83 -7.09 -24.02 -5.21
N PRO A 84 -6.63 -23.17 -6.15
CA PRO A 84 -5.20 -23.07 -6.48
C PRO A 84 -4.32 -22.57 -5.34
N LEU A 85 -4.81 -21.65 -4.50
CA LEU A 85 -4.03 -21.10 -3.38
C LEU A 85 -3.91 -22.08 -2.22
N ASP A 86 -4.97 -22.85 -1.96
CA ASP A 86 -4.94 -23.92 -0.96
C ASP A 86 -3.94 -25.03 -1.34
N LYS A 87 -3.69 -25.22 -2.65
CA LYS A 87 -2.67 -26.15 -3.15
C LYS A 87 -1.23 -25.72 -2.81
N TYR A 88 -0.99 -24.42 -2.60
CA TYR A 88 0.35 -23.87 -2.37
C TYR A 88 0.36 -22.89 -1.19
N PRO A 89 0.18 -23.38 0.06
CA PRO A 89 0.07 -22.53 1.23
C PRO A 89 1.35 -21.71 1.52
N GLY A 90 2.51 -22.17 1.03
CA GLY A 90 3.78 -21.45 1.15
C GLY A 90 3.83 -20.11 0.42
N ILE A 91 2.96 -19.87 -0.57
CA ILE A 91 2.89 -18.59 -1.31
C ILE A 91 2.32 -17.48 -0.42
N GLN A 92 1.38 -17.82 0.46
CA GLN A 92 0.73 -16.85 1.36
C GLN A 92 1.48 -16.69 2.69
N GLN A 93 2.49 -17.52 2.94
CA GLN A 93 3.24 -17.50 4.17
C GLN A 93 4.17 -16.28 4.17
N THR A 94 3.85 -15.27 4.99
CA THR A 94 4.79 -14.20 5.28
C THR A 94 6.03 -14.85 5.88
N GLN A 95 7.18 -14.74 5.22
CA GLN A 95 8.43 -15.31 5.74
C GLN A 95 8.73 -14.64 7.08
N SER A 96 8.35 -15.29 8.18
CA SER A 96 8.87 -14.98 9.51
C SER A 96 10.37 -15.20 9.43
N LYS A 97 11.17 -14.21 9.86
CA LYS A 97 12.65 -14.21 9.91
C LYS A 97 13.20 -15.62 9.71
N LEU A 98 13.75 -15.88 8.51
CA LEU A 98 14.48 -17.12 8.27
C LEU A 98 15.49 -17.28 9.43
N PRO A 99 15.58 -18.47 10.05
CA PRO A 99 16.62 -18.72 11.04
C PRO A 99 17.96 -18.32 10.42
N CYS A 100 18.79 -17.62 11.20
CA CYS A 100 20.16 -17.31 10.79
C CYS A 100 20.81 -18.62 10.37
N VAL A 101 21.02 -18.81 9.06
CA VAL A 101 21.75 -19.96 8.56
C VAL A 101 23.19 -19.72 8.96
N THR A 102 23.62 -20.32 10.07
CA THR A 102 25.03 -20.44 10.41
C THR A 102 25.62 -21.47 9.44
N SER A 103 26.00 -21.00 8.26
CA SER A 103 26.82 -21.79 7.36
C SER A 103 28.28 -21.61 7.76
N ASN A 104 29.05 -22.70 7.77
CA ASN A 104 30.52 -22.63 7.90
C ASN A 104 31.20 -22.17 6.60
N VAL A 105 30.42 -21.73 5.60
CA VAL A 105 30.91 -21.21 4.33
C VAL A 105 31.23 -19.73 4.48
N THR A 106 32.51 -19.42 4.48
CA THR A 106 33.01 -18.04 4.37
C THR A 106 33.00 -17.63 2.89
N HIS A 107 32.14 -16.69 2.53
CA HIS A 107 32.15 -16.09 1.20
C HIS A 107 33.24 -15.01 1.13
N HIS A 108 34.31 -15.25 0.39
CA HIS A 108 35.31 -14.22 0.07
C HIS A 108 34.90 -13.49 -1.21
N ILE A 109 34.70 -12.18 -1.14
CA ILE A 109 34.57 -11.32 -2.32
C ILE A 109 35.95 -10.73 -2.57
N THR A 110 36.61 -11.19 -3.63
CA THR A 110 37.88 -10.62 -4.08
C THR A 110 37.55 -9.34 -4.85
N THR A 111 37.94 -8.18 -4.30
CA THR A 111 37.98 -6.90 -5.01
C THR A 111 39.25 -6.77 -5.83
#